data_AF-A0A8T3X4Z4-F1
#
_entry.id   AF-A0A8T3X4Z4-F1
#
_cell.length_a   1.000
_cell.length_b   1.000
_cell.length_c   1.000
_cell.angle_alpha   90.00
_cell.angle_beta   90.00
_cell.angle_gamma   90.00
#
_symmetry.space_group_name_H-M   'P 1'
#
loop_
_entity.id
_entity.type
_entity.pdbx_description
1 polymer ?
#
loop_
_entity_poly.entity_id
_entity_poly.type
_entity_poly.pdbx_seq_one_letter_code
_entity_poly.pdbx_strand_id
1 'polypeptide(L)'
;MKVVLDTKQIQSMNMFQGLTNSSVMDCMEDGGDIYFVVGEGQYGLAVGKNGAKVKNAERAFKKSIKLIEYSPDMEQFIRNMIHDAQHIKADGNLVHVRIKPSSRSRIIGKNGSNIRIMNHFLKRLFGAEMKIK
;
A
#
# COMPACT_ATOMS: atom_id res chain seq x y z
N MET A 1 11.48 -8.34 -14.56
CA MET A 1 11.97 -7.04 -14.04
C MET A 1 12.51 -7.30 -12.64
N LYS A 2 13.79 -7.04 -12.37
CA LYS A 2 14.37 -7.24 -11.02
C LYS A 2 13.97 -6.04 -10.17
N VAL A 3 13.07 -6.21 -9.21
CA VAL A 3 12.70 -5.14 -8.28
C VAL A 3 13.91 -4.90 -7.37
N VAL A 4 14.56 -3.75 -7.51
CA VAL A 4 15.64 -3.34 -6.61
C VAL A 4 15.02 -2.49 -5.52
N LEU A 5 14.96 -3.04 -4.31
CA LEU A 5 14.66 -2.26 -3.12
C LEU A 5 15.92 -1.46 -2.76
N ASP A 6 15.75 -0.17 -2.52
CA ASP A 6 16.83 0.66 -2.01
C ASP A 6 17.17 0.27 -0.56
N THR A 7 18.40 0.53 -0.13
CA THR A 7 18.90 0.24 1.22
C THR A 7 17.99 0.86 2.29
N LYS A 8 17.49 2.09 2.04
CA LYS A 8 16.54 2.75 2.94
C LYS A 8 15.22 1.99 3.04
N GLN A 9 14.69 1.47 1.93
CA GLN A 9 13.46 0.66 1.93
C GLN A 9 13.65 -0.61 2.75
N ILE A 10 14.77 -1.32 2.55
CA ILE A 10 15.09 -2.54 3.31
C ILE A 10 15.19 -2.25 4.80
N GLN A 11 15.86 -1.15 5.20
CA GLN A 11 15.95 -0.73 6.59
C GLN A 11 14.58 -0.40 7.19
N SER A 12 13.74 0.36 6.47
CA SER A 12 12.38 0.68 6.90
C SER A 12 11.52 -0.57 7.05
N MET A 13 11.60 -1.52 6.11
CA MET A 13 10.91 -2.80 6.20
C MET A 13 11.37 -3.58 7.44
N ASN A 14 12.67 -3.77 7.62
CA ASN A 14 13.21 -4.51 8.76
C ASN A 14 12.82 -3.90 10.10
N MET A 15 12.88 -2.57 10.21
CA MET A 15 12.46 -1.86 11.41
C MET A 15 10.95 -2.03 11.67
N PHE A 16 10.10 -1.92 10.64
CA PHE A 16 8.67 -2.14 10.79
C PHE A 16 8.35 -3.59 11.19
N GLN A 17 9.02 -4.57 10.58
CA GLN A 17 8.90 -5.98 10.95
C GLN A 17 9.28 -6.20 12.41
N GLY A 18 10.40 -5.63 12.88
CA GLY A 18 10.83 -5.77 14.28
C GLY A 18 9.87 -5.13 15.29
N LEU A 19 9.18 -4.05 14.92
CA LEU A 19 8.20 -3.38 15.79
C LEU A 19 6.84 -4.10 15.81
N THR A 20 6.48 -4.76 14.72
CA THR A 20 5.12 -5.30 14.53
C THR A 20 5.04 -6.81 14.56
N ASN A 21 6.16 -7.52 14.39
CA ASN A 21 6.24 -8.96 14.11
C ASN A 21 5.40 -9.40 12.90
N SER A 22 5.05 -8.48 12.00
CA SER A 22 4.35 -8.78 10.77
C SER A 22 5.34 -8.97 9.61
N SER A 23 5.00 -9.83 8.65
CA SER A 23 5.76 -9.94 7.40
C SER A 23 5.48 -8.75 6.49
N VAL A 24 6.52 -8.09 5.99
CA VAL A 24 6.43 -6.93 5.08
C VAL A 24 7.00 -7.30 3.71
N MET A 25 6.26 -6.97 2.65
CA MET A 25 6.60 -7.31 1.27
C MET A 25 7.20 -6.15 0.47
N ASP A 26 6.71 -4.93 0.68
CA ASP A 26 7.21 -3.72 0.01
C ASP A 26 6.94 -2.49 0.87
N CYS A 27 7.64 -1.39 0.61
CA CYS A 27 7.34 -0.10 1.20
C CYS A 27 7.65 1.08 0.28
N MET A 28 6.88 2.15 0.42
CA MET A 28 7.13 3.43 -0.24
C MET A 28 6.94 4.58 0.72
N GLU A 29 7.84 5.55 0.65
CA GLU A 29 7.78 6.77 1.43
C GLU A 29 7.39 7.94 0.53
N ASP A 30 6.43 8.76 0.97
CA ASP A 30 6.03 9.99 0.28
C ASP A 30 5.76 11.10 1.30
N GLY A 31 6.71 12.04 1.39
CA GLY A 31 6.67 13.12 2.36
C GLY A 31 6.57 12.62 3.81
N GLY A 32 5.43 12.90 4.45
CA GLY A 32 5.13 12.55 5.83
C GLY A 32 4.50 11.18 6.03
N ASP A 33 4.23 10.44 4.96
CA ASP A 33 3.59 9.13 5.01
C ASP A 33 4.56 8.02 4.59
N ILE A 34 4.48 6.86 5.25
CA ILE A 34 5.10 5.61 4.78
C ILE A 34 4.00 4.59 4.53
N TYR A 35 4.02 3.99 3.35
CA TYR A 35 3.12 2.93 2.93
C TYR A 35 3.86 1.61 3.05
N PHE A 36 3.31 0.67 3.82
CA PHE A 36 3.81 -0.69 3.92
C PHE A 36 2.81 -1.66 3.32
N VAL A 37 3.30 -2.55 2.46
CA VAL A 37 2.57 -3.72 2.01
C VAL A 37 2.94 -4.87 2.93
N VAL A 38 1.97 -5.39 3.68
CA VAL A 38 2.15 -6.54 4.57
C VAL A 38 1.64 -7.81 3.90
N GLY A 39 2.15 -8.97 4.32
CA GLY A 39 1.70 -10.26 3.78
C GLY A 39 0.21 -10.54 4.03
N GLU A 40 -0.34 -11.51 3.31
CA GLU A 40 -1.73 -11.95 3.50
C GLU A 40 -1.98 -12.42 4.94
N GLY A 41 -3.06 -11.94 5.56
CA GLY A 41 -3.41 -12.21 6.96
C GLY A 41 -2.56 -11.47 8.00
N GLN A 42 -1.58 -10.67 7.57
CA GLN A 42 -0.68 -9.95 8.48
C GLN A 42 -1.21 -8.59 8.92
N TYR A 43 -2.28 -8.08 8.29
CA TYR A 43 -2.81 -6.75 8.57
C TYR A 43 -3.17 -6.57 10.06
N GLY A 44 -3.94 -7.50 10.62
CA GLY A 44 -4.34 -7.43 12.04
C GLY A 44 -3.14 -7.48 12.98
N LEU A 45 -2.11 -8.27 12.65
CA LEU A 45 -0.88 -8.37 13.42
C LEU A 45 -0.07 -7.07 13.37
N ALA A 46 0.01 -6.45 12.19
CA ALA A 46 0.70 -5.19 11.96
C ALA A 46 0.04 -4.01 12.70
N VAL A 47 -1.30 -3.97 12.70
CA VAL A 47 -2.08 -2.98 13.45
C VAL A 47 -1.93 -3.19 14.96
N GLY A 48 -2.08 -4.43 15.42
CA GLY A 48 -2.09 -4.79 16.83
C GLY A 48 -3.35 -4.34 17.58
N LYS A 49 -3.50 -4.77 18.84
CA LYS A 49 -4.66 -4.44 19.67
C LYS A 49 -4.83 -2.91 19.77
N ASN A 50 -6.01 -2.40 19.41
CA ASN A 50 -6.33 -0.97 19.40
C ASN A 50 -5.35 -0.09 18.57
N GLY A 51 -4.68 -0.68 17.58
CA GLY A 51 -3.67 0.00 16.77
C GLY A 51 -2.36 0.27 17.49
N ALA A 52 -2.07 -0.42 18.61
CA ALA A 52 -0.90 -0.12 19.43
C ALA A 52 0.43 -0.29 18.68
N LYS A 53 0.54 -1.31 17.81
CA LYS A 53 1.78 -1.58 17.06
C LYS A 53 2.02 -0.56 15.97
N VAL A 54 1.00 -0.25 15.16
CA VAL A 54 1.12 0.78 14.13
C VAL A 54 1.40 2.15 14.73
N LYS A 55 0.75 2.54 15.84
CA LYS A 55 1.04 3.79 16.56
C LYS A 55 2.45 3.85 17.11
N ASN A 56 3.00 2.73 17.58
CA ASN A 56 4.40 2.66 18.01
C ASN A 56 5.34 2.86 16.82
N ALA A 57 5.07 2.19 15.70
CA ALA A 57 5.83 2.39 14.48
C ALA A 57 5.77 3.85 13.99
N GLU A 58 4.62 4.50 13.99
CA GLU A 58 4.49 5.92 13.61
C GLU A 58 5.39 6.84 14.45
N ARG A 59 5.47 6.59 15.77
CA ARG A 59 6.36 7.33 16.67
C ARG A 59 7.83 7.09 16.35
N ALA A 60 8.19 5.85 16.05
CA ALA A 60 9.56 5.46 15.74
C ALA A 60 10.03 6.04 14.40
N PHE A 61 9.16 6.05 13.38
CA PHE A 61 9.44 6.63 12.06
C PHE A 61 9.23 8.15 12.01
N LYS A 62 8.53 8.73 13.00
CA LYS A 62 8.06 10.14 13.01
C LYS A 62 7.26 10.50 11.76
N LYS A 63 6.46 9.54 11.27
CA LYS A 63 5.67 9.61 10.04
C LYS A 63 4.37 8.83 10.22
N SER A 64 3.33 9.22 9.50
CA SER A 64 2.09 8.44 9.46
C SER A 64 2.32 7.14 8.71
N ILE A 65 1.65 6.07 9.12
CA ILE A 65 1.80 4.76 8.48
C ILE A 65 0.49 4.32 7.84
N LYS A 66 0.57 3.95 6.56
CA LYS A 66 -0.53 3.36 5.80
C LYS A 66 -0.21 1.90 5.52
N LEU A 67 -1.10 1.02 5.94
CA LEU A 67 -0.94 -0.43 5.78
C LEU A 67 -1.84 -0.91 4.65
N ILE A 68 -1.28 -1.76 3.80
CA ILE A 68 -1.98 -2.42 2.70
C ILE A 68 -1.71 -3.91 2.85
N GLU A 69 -2.75 -4.72 2.92
CA GLU A 69 -2.60 -6.18 2.89
C GLU A 69 -2.40 -6.66 1.46
N TYR A 70 -1.36 -7.45 1.24
CA TYR A 70 -1.14 -8.15 0.00
C TYR A 70 -2.21 -9.22 -0.23
N SER A 71 -2.61 -9.40 -1.47
CA SER A 71 -3.41 -10.54 -1.92
C SER A 71 -2.83 -11.03 -3.24
N PRO A 72 -2.77 -12.35 -3.50
CA PRO A 72 -2.38 -12.86 -4.81
C PRO A 72 -3.43 -12.54 -5.90
N ASP A 73 -4.67 -12.24 -5.51
CA ASP A 73 -5.70 -11.74 -6.43
C ASP A 73 -5.53 -10.23 -6.63
N MET A 74 -5.24 -9.81 -7.86
CA MET A 74 -4.95 -8.41 -8.19
C MET A 74 -6.15 -7.50 -7.91
N GLU A 75 -7.38 -7.98 -8.16
CA GLU A 75 -8.58 -7.18 -7.88
C GLU A 75 -8.73 -6.94 -6.38
N GLN A 76 -8.57 -7.97 -5.56
CA GLN A 76 -8.60 -7.87 -4.11
C GLN A 76 -7.46 -6.99 -3.58
N PHE A 77 -6.26 -7.08 -4.14
CA PHE A 77 -5.16 -6.20 -3.77
C PHE A 77 -5.48 -4.72 -4.06
N ILE A 78 -6.11 -4.42 -5.20
CA ILE A 78 -6.59 -3.08 -5.52
C ILE A 78 -7.67 -2.62 -4.53
N ARG A 79 -8.60 -3.51 -4.14
CA ARG A 79 -9.62 -3.21 -3.10
C ARG A 79 -9.00 -2.95 -1.73
N ASN A 80 -7.90 -3.63 -1.39
CA ASN A 80 -7.15 -3.38 -0.16
C ASN A 80 -6.46 -2.01 -0.17
N MET A 81 -6.02 -1.52 -1.34
CA MET A 81 -5.48 -0.16 -1.50
C MET A 81 -6.57 0.92 -1.57
N ILE A 82 -7.72 0.59 -2.17
CA ILE A 82 -8.82 1.52 -2.47
C ILE A 82 -10.13 0.89 -1.99
N HIS A 83 -10.47 1.11 -0.72
CA HIS A 83 -11.68 0.55 -0.11
C HIS A 83 -12.99 0.93 -0.85
N ASP A 84 -13.03 2.11 -1.50
CA ASP A 84 -14.20 2.59 -2.25
C ASP A 84 -14.20 2.18 -3.75
N ALA A 85 -13.37 1.21 -4.16
CA ALA A 85 -13.36 0.72 -5.54
C ALA A 85 -14.67 -0.04 -5.86
N GLN A 86 -15.41 0.42 -6.85
CA GLN A 86 -16.71 -0.15 -7.22
C GLN A 86 -16.58 -1.17 -8.36
N HIS A 87 -15.93 -0.79 -9.44
CA HIS A 87 -15.73 -1.65 -10.61
C HIS A 87 -14.25 -1.67 -10.97
N ILE A 88 -13.68 -2.87 -10.99
CA ILE A 88 -12.30 -3.13 -11.38
C ILE A 88 -12.37 -4.00 -12.64
N LYS A 89 -11.79 -3.52 -13.73
CA LYS A 89 -11.73 -4.25 -15.00
C LYS A 89 -10.29 -4.30 -15.49
N ALA A 90 -9.72 -5.49 -15.57
CA ALA A 90 -8.43 -5.71 -16.20
C ALA A 90 -8.56 -5.78 -17.73
N ASP A 91 -7.63 -5.15 -18.43
CA ASP A 91 -7.44 -5.18 -19.87
C ASP A 91 -5.93 -5.31 -20.15
N GLY A 92 -5.46 -6.56 -20.27
CA GLY A 92 -4.04 -6.89 -20.24
C GLY A 92 -3.38 -6.41 -18.93
N ASN A 93 -2.32 -5.60 -19.06
CA ASN A 93 -1.59 -5.03 -17.91
C ASN A 93 -2.20 -3.72 -17.39
N LEU A 94 -3.31 -3.25 -17.99
CA LEU A 94 -3.99 -2.03 -17.56
C LEU A 94 -5.27 -2.37 -16.80
N VAL A 95 -5.44 -1.80 -15.61
CA VAL A 95 -6.62 -1.99 -14.78
C VAL A 95 -7.43 -0.71 -14.69
N HIS A 96 -8.67 -0.75 -15.13
CA HIS A 96 -9.60 0.36 -14.98
C HIS A 96 -10.35 0.24 -13.66
N VAL A 97 -10.18 1.24 -12.80
CA VAL A 97 -10.84 1.31 -11.49
C VAL A 97 -11.84 2.46 -11.50
N ARG A 98 -13.12 2.15 -11.29
CA ARG A 98 -14.15 3.17 -11.00
C ARG A 98 -14.30 3.33 -9.51
N ILE A 99 -14.32 4.59 -9.07
CA ILE A 99 -14.52 4.96 -7.67
C ILE A 99 -15.68 5.93 -7.54
N LYS A 100 -16.24 6.04 -6.34
CA LYS A 100 -17.27 7.05 -6.06
C LYS A 100 -16.72 8.46 -6.27
N PRO A 101 -17.46 9.38 -6.92
CA PRO A 101 -17.00 10.76 -7.12
C PRO A 101 -16.61 11.47 -5.82
N SER A 102 -17.34 11.21 -4.73
CA SER A 102 -17.07 11.78 -3.40
C SER A 102 -15.74 11.33 -2.78
N SER A 103 -15.21 10.17 -3.19
CA SER A 103 -13.94 9.64 -2.67
C SER A 103 -12.75 9.97 -3.57
N ARG A 104 -12.99 10.54 -4.77
CA ARG A 104 -11.97 10.78 -5.81
C ARG A 104 -10.80 11.62 -5.31
N SER A 105 -11.06 12.77 -4.69
CA SER A 105 -9.99 13.66 -4.21
C SER A 105 -9.11 12.98 -3.15
N ARG A 106 -9.72 12.19 -2.24
CA ARG A 106 -9.00 11.48 -1.18
C ARG A 106 -8.13 10.36 -1.74
N ILE A 107 -8.67 9.58 -2.68
CA ILE A 107 -7.98 8.44 -3.28
C ILE A 107 -6.87 8.91 -4.20
N ILE A 108 -7.08 9.97 -4.98
CA ILE A 108 -6.04 10.50 -5.87
C ILE A 108 -4.89 11.13 -5.08
N GLY A 109 -5.20 11.81 -3.97
CA GLY A 109 -4.23 12.57 -3.19
C GLY A 109 -3.79 13.85 -3.89
N LYS A 110 -3.03 14.69 -3.18
CA LYS A 110 -2.53 15.96 -3.73
C LYS A 110 -1.60 15.67 -4.91
N ASN A 111 -1.89 16.26 -6.07
CA ASN A 111 -1.12 16.06 -7.31
C ASN A 111 -0.97 14.57 -7.72
N GLY A 112 -1.95 13.72 -7.38
CA GLY A 112 -1.93 12.31 -7.76
C GLY A 112 -0.94 11.44 -6.98
N SER A 113 -0.48 11.90 -5.82
CA SER A 113 0.56 11.21 -5.03
C SER A 113 0.18 9.78 -4.65
N ASN A 114 -1.02 9.58 -4.14
CA ASN A 114 -1.49 8.26 -3.70
C ASN A 114 -1.56 7.27 -4.87
N ILE A 115 -2.01 7.71 -6.06
CA ILE A 115 -2.09 6.86 -7.26
C ILE A 115 -0.72 6.45 -7.75
N ARG A 116 0.27 7.35 -7.71
CA ARG A 116 1.65 6.98 -8.06
C ARG A 116 2.18 5.87 -7.16
N ILE A 117 1.92 5.94 -5.86
CA ILE A 117 2.37 4.94 -4.88
C ILE A 117 1.66 3.61 -5.11
N MET A 118 0.34 3.62 -5.26
CA MET A 118 -0.43 2.41 -5.53
C MET A 118 -0.04 1.75 -6.86
N ASN A 119 0.16 2.55 -7.93
CA ASN A 119 0.66 2.05 -9.21
C ASN A 119 2.07 1.48 -9.12
N HIS A 120 2.91 2.06 -8.27
CA HIS A 120 4.24 1.54 -8.04
C HIS A 120 4.21 0.15 -7.40
N PHE A 121 3.36 -0.08 -6.39
CA PHE A 121 3.16 -1.41 -5.81
C PHE A 121 2.56 -2.38 -6.81
N LEU A 122 1.51 -1.98 -7.54
CA LEU A 122 0.86 -2.81 -8.54
C LEU A 122 1.83 -3.25 -9.64
N LYS A 123 2.68 -2.33 -10.11
CA LYS A 123 3.70 -2.63 -11.11
C LYS A 123 4.77 -3.58 -10.60
N ARG A 124 5.23 -3.41 -9.35
CA ARG A 124 6.25 -4.28 -8.75
C ARG A 124 5.74 -5.69 -8.49
N LEU A 125 4.51 -5.82 -8.00
CA LEU A 125 3.94 -7.08 -7.52
C LEU A 125 3.20 -7.86 -8.62
N PHE A 126 2.60 -7.16 -9.59
CA PHE A 126 1.76 -7.78 -10.64
C PHE A 126 2.19 -7.43 -12.07
N GLY A 127 3.14 -6.50 -12.25
CA GLY A 127 3.48 -6.01 -13.59
C GLY A 127 2.36 -5.20 -14.26
N ALA A 128 1.38 -4.72 -13.49
CA ALA A 128 0.21 -4.01 -13.97
C ALA A 128 0.18 -2.54 -13.51
N GLU A 129 -0.60 -1.72 -14.22
CA GLU A 129 -0.87 -0.32 -13.90
C GLU A 129 -2.37 -0.10 -13.82
N MET A 130 -2.84 0.74 -12.91
CA MET A 130 -4.24 1.13 -12.80
C MET A 130 -4.48 2.57 -13.23
N LYS A 131 -5.66 2.81 -13.82
CA LYS A 131 -6.21 4.12 -14.14
C LYS A 131 -7.57 4.30 -13.50
N ILE A 132 -7.70 5.36 -12.73
CA ILE A 132 -8.98 5.75 -12.12
C ILE A 132 -9.85 6.48 -13.14
N LYS A 133 -11.08 6.00 -13.33
CA LYS A 133 -12.12 6.66 -14.12
C LYS A 133 -13.07 7.44 -13.23
#